data_AF-A0AAW6ARN1-F1
#
_entry.id   AF-A0AAW6ARN1-F1
#
_cell.length_a   1.000
_cell.length_b   1.000
_cell.length_c   1.000
_cell.angle_alpha   90.00
_cell.angle_beta   90.00
_cell.angle_gamma   90.00
#
_symmetry.space_group_name_H-M   'P 1'
#
loop_
_entity.id
_entity.type
_entity.pdbx_description
1 polymer ?
#
loop_
_entity_poly.entity_id
_entity_poly.type
_entity_poly.pdbx_seq_one_letter_code
_entity_poly.pdbx_strand_id
1 'polypeptide(L)'
;MKGLLYKEFCMFKPQFKSWAFVLIFFIIYGIIFKNVYMITMMISVLGLVSCFSSFSYDKQYRCDEYLAAMPVSRKQLVWSKYIFVLCLDLILAAAAFVLAAGYAVWAGEPLVELLAGVGSALVVTVLMQAILLPMVYIIGIDKARYVNIVIWMVPWVVIMLFRDRLPQIQKEQIIMMLKIIPVIAVVLMVVSVCISVSVFRKKDL
;
A
#
# COMPACT_ATOMS: atom_id res chain seq x y z
N MET A 1 20.69 3.78 -9.52
CA MET A 1 19.37 3.33 -8.99
C MET A 1 19.34 1.86 -8.56
N LYS A 2 19.91 0.91 -9.32
CA LYS A 2 19.95 -0.52 -8.91
C LYS A 2 20.48 -0.77 -7.49
N GLY A 3 21.55 -0.09 -7.09
CA GLY A 3 22.11 -0.21 -5.73
C GLY A 3 21.17 0.29 -4.61
N LEU A 4 20.33 1.30 -4.88
CA LEU A 4 19.35 1.78 -3.90
C LEU A 4 18.20 0.80 -3.74
N LEU A 5 17.70 0.22 -4.83
CA LEU A 5 16.67 -0.82 -4.76
C LEU A 5 17.20 -2.09 -4.06
N TYR A 6 18.47 -2.43 -4.27
CA TYR A 6 19.11 -3.53 -3.55
C TYR A 6 19.19 -3.26 -2.04
N LYS A 7 19.53 -2.03 -1.63
CA LYS A 7 19.50 -1.60 -0.23
C LYS A 7 18.10 -1.80 0.37
N GLU A 8 17.06 -1.33 -0.30
CA GLU A 8 15.67 -1.50 0.16
C GLU A 8 15.30 -2.98 0.34
N PHE A 9 15.66 -3.83 -0.62
CA PHE A 9 15.41 -5.27 -0.55
C PHE A 9 16.15 -5.94 0.62
N CYS A 10 17.42 -5.58 0.84
CA CYS A 10 18.21 -6.07 1.97
C CYS A 10 17.59 -5.68 3.31
N MET A 11 17.14 -4.42 3.45
CA MET A 11 16.47 -3.94 4.67
C MET A 11 15.12 -4.62 4.90
N PHE A 12 14.45 -5.04 3.82
CA PHE A 12 13.16 -5.71 3.89
C PHE A 12 13.26 -7.24 4.15
N LYS A 13 14.40 -7.86 3.88
CA LYS A 13 14.60 -9.31 4.04
C LYS A 13 14.18 -9.88 5.41
N PRO A 14 14.44 -9.22 6.56
CA PRO A 14 13.98 -9.70 7.87
C PRO A 14 12.45 -9.72 7.99
N GLN A 15 11.75 -8.79 7.31
CA GLN A 15 10.30 -8.68 7.33
C GLN A 15 9.61 -9.82 6.57
N PHE A 16 10.32 -10.46 5.62
CA PHE A 16 9.79 -11.55 4.81
C PHE A 16 9.33 -12.76 5.65
N LYS A 17 10.04 -13.05 6.76
CA LYS A 17 9.65 -14.15 7.67
C LYS A 17 8.32 -13.85 8.37
N SER A 18 8.14 -12.61 8.85
CA SER A 18 6.89 -12.16 9.47
C SER A 18 5.75 -12.18 8.44
N TRP A 19 6.01 -11.75 7.21
CA TRP A 19 5.03 -11.80 6.12
C TRP A 19 4.59 -13.22 5.77
N ALA A 20 5.53 -14.15 5.63
CA ALA A 20 5.22 -15.55 5.36
C ALA A 20 4.35 -16.16 6.48
N PHE A 21 4.66 -15.84 7.74
CA PHE A 21 3.87 -16.31 8.88
C PHE A 21 2.43 -15.76 8.84
N VAL A 22 2.25 -14.47 8.58
CA VAL A 22 0.92 -13.85 8.45
C VAL A 22 0.16 -14.46 7.27
N LEU A 23 0.80 -14.65 6.12
CA LEU A 23 0.19 -15.30 4.96
C LEU A 23 -0.35 -16.70 5.29
N ILE A 24 0.45 -17.54 5.96
CA ILE A 24 0.03 -18.89 6.35
C ILE A 24 -1.17 -18.85 7.31
N PHE A 25 -1.14 -17.95 8.29
CA PHE A 25 -2.25 -17.79 9.24
C PHE A 25 -3.56 -17.43 8.53
N PHE A 26 -3.53 -16.50 7.58
CA PHE A 26 -4.71 -16.07 6.83
C PHE A 26 -5.23 -17.14 5.87
N ILE A 27 -4.35 -17.98 5.30
CA ILE A 27 -4.76 -19.14 4.49
C ILE A 27 -5.54 -20.13 5.35
N ILE A 28 -5.01 -20.50 6.52
CA ILE A 28 -5.68 -21.43 7.44
C ILE A 28 -7.04 -20.86 7.89
N TYR A 29 -7.06 -19.57 8.26
CA TYR A 29 -8.29 -18.89 8.64
C TYR A 29 -9.33 -18.89 7.51
N GLY A 30 -8.91 -18.56 6.28
CA GLY A 30 -9.80 -18.52 5.11
C GLY A 30 -10.46 -19.87 4.82
N ILE A 31 -9.75 -20.98 5.04
CA ILE A 31 -10.29 -22.34 4.88
C ILE A 31 -11.32 -22.66 5.98
N ILE A 32 -11.02 -22.33 7.24
CA ILE A 32 -11.90 -22.64 8.38
C ILE A 32 -13.21 -21.84 8.30
N PHE A 33 -13.12 -20.54 8.04
CA PHE A 33 -14.27 -19.62 8.06
C PHE A 33 -14.92 -19.42 6.69
N LYS A 34 -14.40 -20.06 5.64
CA LYS A 34 -14.86 -19.93 4.25
C LYS A 34 -15.02 -18.48 3.79
N ASN A 35 -14.11 -17.59 4.24
CA ASN A 35 -14.20 -16.16 3.98
C ASN A 35 -12.93 -15.65 3.29
N VAL A 36 -13.03 -15.40 1.99
CA VAL A 36 -11.88 -14.99 1.14
C VAL A 36 -11.62 -13.49 1.19
N TYR A 37 -12.63 -12.69 1.55
CA TYR A 37 -12.48 -11.24 1.69
C TYR A 37 -11.43 -10.86 2.75
N MET A 38 -11.13 -11.78 3.66
CA MET A 38 -10.07 -11.60 4.64
C MET A 38 -8.66 -11.62 4.01
N ILE A 39 -8.45 -12.39 2.93
CA ILE A 39 -7.20 -12.34 2.15
C ILE A 39 -7.03 -10.96 1.51
N THR A 40 -8.11 -10.43 0.94
CA THR A 40 -8.17 -9.09 0.34
C THR A 40 -7.80 -8.01 1.37
N MET A 41 -8.34 -8.08 2.58
CA MET A 41 -8.00 -7.16 3.67
C MET A 41 -6.52 -7.26 4.07
N MET A 42 -5.98 -8.48 4.14
CA MET A 42 -4.58 -8.71 4.51
C MET A 42 -3.60 -8.03 3.55
N ILE A 43 -3.83 -8.09 2.23
CA ILE A 43 -2.97 -7.41 1.23
C ILE A 43 -2.83 -5.94 1.58
N SER A 44 -3.95 -5.28 1.90
CA SER A 44 -3.96 -3.84 2.17
C SER A 44 -3.23 -3.48 3.44
N VAL A 45 -3.36 -4.29 4.49
CA VAL A 45 -2.64 -4.10 5.75
C VAL A 45 -1.15 -4.34 5.56
N LEU A 46 -0.77 -5.44 4.90
CA LEU A 46 0.64 -5.77 4.67
C LEU A 46 1.33 -4.73 3.80
N GLY A 47 0.69 -4.25 2.73
CA GLY A 47 1.23 -3.20 1.85
C GLY A 47 1.49 -1.87 2.57
N LEU A 48 0.65 -1.49 3.52
CA LEU A 48 0.90 -0.31 4.36
C LEU A 48 1.99 -0.52 5.40
N VAL A 49 2.03 -1.70 6.02
CA VAL A 49 3.07 -2.04 6.97
C VAL A 49 4.44 -2.09 6.29
N SER A 50 4.56 -2.59 5.05
CA SER A 50 5.81 -2.50 4.26
C SER A 50 6.25 -1.07 4.07
N CYS A 51 5.32 -0.19 3.65
CA CYS A 51 5.62 1.22 3.48
C CYS A 51 6.21 1.82 4.77
N PHE A 52 5.56 1.64 5.91
CA PHE A 52 6.07 2.16 7.20
C PHE A 52 7.38 1.53 7.66
N SER A 53 7.54 0.23 7.46
CA SER A 53 8.74 -0.48 7.89
C SER A 53 9.98 0.04 7.15
N SER A 54 9.88 0.24 5.83
CA SER A 54 10.98 0.76 5.01
C SER A 54 11.48 2.13 5.50
N PHE A 55 10.59 3.06 5.84
CA PHE A 55 10.98 4.35 6.39
C PHE A 55 11.43 4.28 7.86
N SER A 56 10.88 3.35 8.64
CA SER A 56 11.23 3.19 10.06
C SER A 56 12.66 2.63 10.18
N TYR A 57 13.03 1.69 9.31
CA TYR A 57 14.40 1.17 9.23
C TYR A 57 15.39 2.24 8.78
N ASP A 58 15.06 3.06 7.79
CA ASP A 58 15.93 4.17 7.38
C ASP A 58 16.24 5.15 8.53
N LYS A 59 15.23 5.47 9.35
CA LYS A 59 15.43 6.28 10.54
C LYS A 59 16.27 5.58 11.61
N GLN A 60 16.02 4.28 11.85
CA GLN A 60 16.75 3.50 12.85
C GLN A 60 18.24 3.40 12.54
N TYR A 61 18.60 3.23 11.27
CA TYR A 61 19.98 3.14 10.80
C TYR A 61 20.60 4.48 10.42
N ARG A 62 19.93 5.61 10.71
CA ARG A 62 20.35 6.97 10.32
C ARG A 62 20.80 7.05 8.85
N CYS A 63 20.06 6.35 7.98
CA CYS A 63 20.42 6.28 6.56
C CYS A 63 20.50 7.66 5.90
N ASP A 64 19.81 8.66 6.44
CA ASP A 64 19.85 10.04 5.95
C ASP A 64 21.28 10.64 6.02
N GLU A 65 22.06 10.33 7.06
CA GLU A 65 23.46 10.80 7.21
C GLU A 65 24.37 10.14 6.16
N TYR A 66 24.19 8.84 5.90
CA TYR A 66 24.93 8.12 4.87
C TYR A 66 24.55 8.55 3.45
N LEU A 67 23.27 8.88 3.25
CA LEU A 67 22.76 9.34 1.96
C LEU A 67 23.26 10.74 1.60
N ALA A 68 23.58 11.59 2.59
CA ALA A 68 24.20 12.90 2.38
C ALA A 68 25.63 12.78 1.82
N ALA A 69 26.35 11.70 2.15
CA ALA A 69 27.72 11.45 1.68
C ALA A 69 27.79 10.78 0.30
N MET A 70 26.68 10.26 -0.22
CA MET A 70 26.66 9.58 -1.53
C MET A 70 26.34 10.57 -2.67
N PRO A 71 26.95 10.41 -3.87
CA PRO A 71 26.69 11.27 -5.04
C PRO A 71 25.37 10.86 -5.74
N VAL A 72 24.26 10.83 -4.99
CA VAL A 72 22.94 10.45 -5.51
C VAL A 72 22.02 11.66 -5.53
N SER A 73 21.29 11.85 -6.63
CA SER A 73 20.32 12.94 -6.67
C SER A 73 19.15 12.69 -5.72
N ARG A 74 18.70 13.74 -5.04
CA ARG A 74 17.52 13.73 -4.13
C ARG A 74 16.26 13.18 -4.81
N LYS A 75 16.11 13.40 -6.12
CA LYS A 75 15.02 12.82 -6.93
C LYS A 75 15.10 11.29 -7.00
N GLN A 76 16.28 10.73 -7.24
CA GLN A 76 16.46 9.28 -7.35
C GLN A 76 16.18 8.56 -6.03
N LEU A 77 16.39 9.22 -4.88
CA LEU A 77 16.03 8.67 -3.57
C LEU A 77 14.52 8.50 -3.41
N VAL A 78 13.75 9.55 -3.70
CA VAL A 78 12.28 9.50 -3.64
C VAL A 78 11.74 8.48 -4.64
N TRP A 79 12.22 8.50 -5.89
CA TRP A 79 11.81 7.53 -6.91
C TRP A 79 12.12 6.08 -6.50
N SER A 80 13.28 5.82 -5.89
CA SER A 80 13.64 4.47 -5.43
C SER A 80 12.65 3.95 -4.39
N LYS A 81 12.20 4.79 -3.45
CA LYS A 81 11.21 4.42 -2.42
C LYS A 81 9.85 4.12 -3.02
N TYR A 82 9.35 4.99 -3.89
CA TYR A 82 8.04 4.80 -4.53
C TYR A 82 8.02 3.54 -5.40
N ILE A 83 9.06 3.30 -6.20
CA ILE A 83 9.18 2.10 -7.03
C ILE A 83 9.23 0.85 -6.13
N PHE A 84 9.99 0.89 -5.03
CA PHE A 84 10.09 -0.24 -4.12
C PHE A 84 8.75 -0.61 -3.48
N VAL A 85 8.02 0.38 -2.96
CA VAL A 85 6.70 0.16 -2.34
C VAL A 85 5.70 -0.37 -3.37
N LEU A 86 5.64 0.21 -4.57
CA LEU A 86 4.76 -0.27 -5.65
C LEU A 86 5.12 -1.68 -6.10
N CYS A 87 6.40 -2.02 -6.22
CA CYS A 87 6.83 -3.38 -6.56
C CYS A 87 6.41 -4.38 -5.47
N LEU A 88 6.55 -4.03 -4.19
CA LEU A 88 6.10 -4.90 -3.10
C LEU A 88 4.58 -5.11 -3.11
N ASP A 89 3.81 -4.06 -3.36
CA ASP A 89 2.34 -4.16 -3.46
C ASP A 89 1.91 -5.04 -4.64
N LEU A 90 2.59 -4.94 -5.78
CA LEU A 90 2.34 -5.81 -6.93
C LEU A 90 2.66 -7.28 -6.62
N ILE A 91 3.76 -7.55 -5.90
CA ILE A 91 4.12 -8.91 -5.48
C ILE A 91 3.08 -9.47 -4.51
N LEU A 92 2.65 -8.67 -3.52
CA LEU A 92 1.60 -9.05 -2.58
C LEU A 92 0.27 -9.34 -3.29
N ALA A 93 -0.14 -8.47 -4.22
CA ALA A 93 -1.35 -8.68 -4.98
C ALA A 93 -1.26 -9.91 -5.89
N ALA A 94 -0.11 -10.15 -6.55
CA ALA A 94 0.10 -11.36 -7.34
C ALA A 94 0.00 -12.63 -6.47
N ALA A 95 0.63 -12.63 -5.29
CA ALA A 95 0.52 -13.74 -4.35
C ALA A 95 -0.94 -13.98 -3.92
N ALA A 96 -1.67 -12.92 -3.61
CA ALA A 96 -3.07 -13.03 -3.25
C ALA A 96 -3.99 -13.43 -4.40
N PHE A 97 -3.68 -13.04 -5.64
CA PHE A 97 -4.38 -13.50 -6.83
C PHE A 97 -4.27 -15.01 -6.98
N VAL A 98 -3.08 -15.57 -6.78
CA VAL A 98 -2.85 -17.02 -6.81
C VAL A 98 -3.65 -17.72 -5.71
N LEU A 99 -3.64 -17.17 -4.49
CA LEU A 99 -4.40 -17.73 -3.36
C LEU A 99 -5.91 -17.67 -3.59
N ALA A 100 -6.42 -16.54 -4.10
CA ALA A 100 -7.82 -16.35 -4.41
C ALA A 100 -8.29 -17.30 -5.53
N ALA A 101 -7.47 -17.50 -6.56
CA ALA A 101 -7.75 -18.45 -7.63
C ALA A 101 -7.76 -19.90 -7.11
N GLY A 102 -6.79 -20.29 -6.28
CA GLY A 102 -6.76 -21.61 -5.65
C GLY A 102 -7.99 -21.86 -4.78
N TYR A 103 -8.42 -20.85 -4.02
CA TYR A 103 -9.66 -20.94 -3.24
C TYR A 103 -10.90 -21.05 -4.12
N ALA A 104 -11.00 -20.28 -5.20
CA ALA A 104 -12.15 -20.33 -6.12
C ALA A 104 -12.36 -21.74 -6.70
N VAL A 105 -11.28 -22.43 -7.07
CA VAL A 105 -11.32 -23.81 -7.56
C VAL A 105 -11.78 -24.78 -6.46
N TRP A 106 -11.34 -24.58 -5.21
CA TRP A 106 -11.70 -25.45 -4.09
C TRP A 106 -13.14 -25.25 -3.60
N ALA A 107 -13.60 -24.00 -3.52
CA ALA A 107 -14.91 -23.65 -2.97
C ALA A 107 -16.03 -23.54 -4.02
N GLY A 108 -15.70 -23.48 -5.31
CA GLY A 108 -16.67 -23.30 -6.39
C GLY A 108 -17.26 -21.88 -6.49
N GLU A 109 -16.61 -20.89 -5.88
CA GLU A 109 -17.01 -19.48 -5.89
C GLU A 109 -16.64 -18.78 -7.21
N PRO A 110 -17.37 -17.73 -7.64
CA PRO A 110 -17.08 -17.02 -8.87
C PRO A 110 -15.72 -16.32 -8.78
N LEU A 111 -14.76 -16.80 -9.58
CA LEU A 111 -13.40 -16.27 -9.66
C LEU A 111 -13.37 -14.75 -9.88
N VAL A 112 -14.30 -14.23 -10.69
CA VAL A 112 -14.37 -12.82 -11.06
C VAL A 112 -14.55 -11.91 -9.84
N GLU A 113 -15.40 -12.30 -8.87
CA GLU A 113 -15.65 -11.48 -7.68
C GLU A 113 -14.44 -11.44 -6.74
N LEU A 114 -13.75 -12.58 -6.61
CA LEU A 114 -12.54 -12.71 -5.82
C LEU A 114 -11.39 -11.88 -6.40
N LEU A 115 -11.19 -11.97 -7.72
CA LEU A 115 -10.19 -11.17 -8.42
C LEU A 115 -10.51 -9.66 -8.33
N ALA A 116 -11.79 -9.29 -8.45
CA ALA A 116 -12.22 -7.91 -8.29
C ALA A 116 -11.97 -7.39 -6.86
N GLY A 117 -12.18 -8.24 -5.85
CA GLY A 117 -11.84 -7.95 -4.45
C GLY A 117 -10.35 -7.63 -4.30
N VAL A 118 -9.47 -8.53 -4.75
CA VAL A 118 -8.00 -8.32 -4.71
C VAL A 118 -7.58 -7.04 -5.44
N GLY A 119 -8.14 -6.80 -6.63
CA GLY A 119 -7.88 -5.57 -7.39
C GLY A 119 -8.30 -4.32 -6.64
N SER A 120 -9.50 -4.32 -6.05
CA SER A 120 -10.02 -3.18 -5.27
C SER A 120 -9.15 -2.88 -4.04
N ALA A 121 -8.67 -3.91 -3.33
CA ALA A 121 -7.77 -3.71 -2.20
C ALA A 121 -6.42 -3.14 -2.62
N LEU A 122 -5.84 -3.59 -3.74
CA LEU A 122 -4.62 -2.99 -4.26
C LEU A 122 -4.83 -1.50 -4.54
N VAL A 123 -5.94 -1.12 -5.18
CA VAL A 123 -6.20 0.29 -5.50
C VAL A 123 -6.37 1.12 -4.22
N VAL A 124 -7.08 0.62 -3.21
CA VAL A 124 -7.20 1.28 -1.91
C VAL A 124 -5.84 1.45 -1.25
N THR A 125 -5.00 0.42 -1.27
CA THR A 125 -3.65 0.44 -0.68
C THR A 125 -2.78 1.51 -1.33
N VAL A 126 -2.76 1.56 -2.67
CA VAL A 126 -2.02 2.56 -3.44
C VAL A 126 -2.55 3.96 -3.18
N LEU A 127 -3.87 4.16 -3.11
CA LEU A 127 -4.48 5.45 -2.76
C LEU A 127 -4.04 5.93 -1.39
N MET A 128 -4.04 5.04 -0.40
CA MET A 128 -3.60 5.37 0.96
C MET A 128 -2.12 5.73 0.99
N GLN A 129 -1.28 4.96 0.30
CA GLN A 129 0.15 5.25 0.18
C GLN A 129 0.42 6.57 -0.56
N ALA A 130 -0.38 6.93 -1.56
CA ALA A 130 -0.23 8.18 -2.28
C ALA A 130 -0.39 9.40 -1.35
N ILE A 131 -1.20 9.31 -0.30
CA ILE A 131 -1.33 10.39 0.70
C ILE A 131 -0.26 10.23 1.80
N LEU A 132 0.05 9.00 2.17
CA LEU A 132 0.95 8.70 3.29
C LEU A 132 2.41 9.02 2.99
N LEU A 133 2.93 8.61 1.83
CA LEU A 133 4.31 8.83 1.41
C LEU A 133 4.73 10.31 1.49
N PRO A 134 4.00 11.29 0.90
CA PRO A 134 4.40 12.69 0.96
C PRO A 134 4.33 13.23 2.38
N MET A 135 3.36 12.75 3.18
CA MET A 135 3.26 13.12 4.60
C MET A 135 4.48 12.62 5.39
N VAL A 136 4.96 11.39 5.15
CA VAL A 136 6.20 10.89 5.77
C VAL A 136 7.38 11.82 5.45
N TYR A 137 7.50 12.32 4.22
CA TYR A 137 8.57 13.26 3.85
C TYR A 137 8.43 14.66 4.47
N ILE A 138 7.21 15.16 4.69
CA ILE A 138 6.97 16.50 5.27
C ILE A 138 7.20 16.46 6.79
N ILE A 139 6.40 15.67 7.50
CA ILE A 139 6.30 15.69 8.97
C ILE A 139 7.17 14.64 9.68
N GLY A 140 7.80 13.73 8.92
CA GLY A 140 8.60 12.62 9.45
C GLY A 140 7.75 11.43 9.89
N ILE A 141 8.39 10.28 10.07
CA ILE A 141 7.70 9.00 10.28
C ILE A 141 6.88 8.93 11.58
N ASP A 142 7.37 9.50 12.68
CA ASP A 142 6.66 9.41 13.97
C ASP A 142 5.30 10.09 13.89
N LYS A 143 5.26 11.29 13.30
CA LYS A 143 4.02 12.04 13.12
C LYS A 143 3.14 11.45 12.03
N ALA A 144 3.74 10.85 10.99
CA ALA A 144 3.00 10.20 9.91
C ALA A 144 2.17 8.99 10.37
N ARG A 145 2.55 8.33 11.47
CA ARG A 145 1.74 7.26 12.07
C ARG A 145 0.37 7.77 12.54
N TYR A 146 0.31 8.96 13.15
CA TYR A 146 -0.97 9.58 13.52
C TYR A 146 -1.79 9.97 12.30
N VAL A 147 -1.14 10.49 11.26
CA VAL A 147 -1.80 10.84 10.00
C VAL A 147 -2.42 9.60 9.35
N ASN A 148 -1.76 8.44 9.39
CA ASN A 148 -2.34 7.20 8.89
C ASN A 148 -3.63 6.82 9.64
N ILE A 149 -3.66 6.94 10.96
CA ILE A 149 -4.88 6.67 11.74
C ILE A 149 -6.03 7.57 11.27
N VAL A 150 -5.77 8.87 11.08
CA VAL A 150 -6.77 9.83 10.60
C VAL A 150 -7.24 9.48 9.19
N ILE A 151 -6.32 9.11 8.30
CA ILE A 151 -6.64 8.72 6.91
C ILE A 151 -7.56 7.50 6.85
N TRP A 152 -7.41 6.53 7.77
CA TRP A 152 -8.30 5.38 7.86
C TRP A 152 -9.64 5.70 8.52
N MET A 153 -9.63 6.55 9.56
CA MET A 153 -10.83 6.88 10.33
C MET A 153 -11.77 7.82 9.57
N VAL A 154 -11.26 8.82 8.87
CA VAL A 154 -12.10 9.86 8.24
C VAL A 154 -13.07 9.28 7.20
N PRO A 155 -12.64 8.45 6.23
CA PRO A 155 -13.56 7.85 5.27
C PRO A 155 -14.62 6.98 5.96
N TRP A 156 -14.21 6.22 6.98
CA TRP A 156 -15.13 5.35 7.72
C TRP A 156 -16.21 6.16 8.47
N VAL A 157 -15.82 7.23 9.17
CA VAL A 157 -16.74 8.13 9.87
C VAL A 157 -17.67 8.84 8.90
N VAL A 158 -17.16 9.33 7.76
CA VAL A 158 -17.98 9.98 6.73
C VAL A 158 -19.02 9.01 6.16
N ILE A 159 -18.63 7.77 5.85
CA ILE A 159 -19.57 6.77 5.36
C ILE A 159 -20.65 6.47 6.40
N MET A 160 -20.28 6.36 7.68
CA MET A 160 -21.25 6.13 8.77
C MET A 160 -22.22 7.30 8.96
N LEU A 161 -21.73 8.54 8.97
CA LEU A 161 -22.57 9.74 9.21
C LEU A 161 -23.52 10.05 8.05
N PHE A 162 -23.11 9.75 6.82
CA PHE A 162 -23.88 10.06 5.61
C PHE A 162 -24.55 8.83 5.00
N ARG A 163 -24.53 7.67 5.68
CA ARG A 163 -25.08 6.41 5.17
C ARG A 163 -26.51 6.55 4.62
N ASP A 164 -27.36 7.29 5.34
CA ASP A 164 -28.78 7.45 4.99
C ASP A 164 -29.02 8.53 3.92
N ARG A 165 -28.02 9.38 3.65
CA ARG A 165 -28.07 10.44 2.63
C ARG A 165 -27.29 10.08 1.36
N LEU A 166 -26.54 8.99 1.38
CA LEU A 166 -25.84 8.50 0.20
C LEU A 166 -26.88 7.93 -0.77
N PRO A 167 -26.92 8.39 -2.04
CA PRO A 167 -27.80 7.79 -3.03
C PRO A 167 -27.50 6.30 -3.14
N GLN A 168 -28.54 5.47 -3.25
CA GLN A 168 -28.34 4.04 -3.50
C GLN A 168 -27.58 3.87 -4.82
N ILE A 169 -26.30 3.53 -4.70
CA ILE A 169 -25.42 3.41 -5.85
C ILE A 169 -25.89 2.21 -6.67
N GLN A 170 -26.39 2.46 -7.88
CA GLN A 170 -26.80 1.41 -8.79
C GLN A 170 -25.57 0.59 -9.23
N LYS A 171 -25.75 -0.70 -9.48
CA LYS A 171 -24.65 -1.62 -9.86
C LYS A 171 -23.82 -1.09 -11.04
N GLU A 172 -24.46 -0.39 -11.98
CA GLU A 172 -23.82 0.23 -13.15
C GLU A 172 -22.86 1.37 -12.79
N GLN A 173 -23.23 2.19 -11.80
CA GLN A 173 -22.38 3.27 -11.28
C GLN A 173 -21.17 2.69 -10.52
N ILE A 174 -21.35 1.60 -9.77
CA ILE A 174 -20.26 0.91 -9.08
C ILE A 174 -19.22 0.40 -10.09
N ILE A 175 -19.66 -0.19 -11.20
CA ILE A 175 -18.75 -0.69 -12.25
C ILE A 175 -17.99 0.46 -12.93
N MET A 176 -18.66 1.59 -13.16
CA MET A 176 -18.01 2.78 -13.73
C MET A 176 -16.99 3.38 -12.76
N MET A 177 -17.33 3.50 -11.48
CA MET A 177 -16.41 3.97 -10.43
C MET A 177 -15.21 3.03 -10.30
N LEU A 178 -15.42 1.71 -10.32
CA LEU A 178 -14.34 0.72 -10.22
C LEU A 178 -13.31 0.84 -11.36
N LYS A 179 -13.73 1.29 -12.56
CA LYS A 179 -12.82 1.55 -13.68
C LYS A 179 -12.04 2.87 -13.53
N ILE A 180 -12.65 3.90 -12.95
CA ILE A 180 -12.07 5.24 -12.85
C ILE A 180 -11.12 5.35 -11.65
N ILE A 181 -11.44 4.70 -10.53
CA ILE A 181 -10.65 4.72 -9.28
C ILE A 181 -9.17 4.33 -9.48
N PRO A 182 -8.79 3.27 -10.22
CA PRO A 182 -7.37 2.98 -10.45
C PRO A 182 -6.66 4.06 -11.27
N VAL A 183 -7.35 4.71 -12.21
CA VAL A 183 -6.78 5.84 -12.98
C VAL A 183 -6.53 7.03 -12.05
N ILE A 184 -7.48 7.35 -11.18
CA ILE A 184 -7.33 8.39 -10.15
C ILE A 184 -6.16 8.06 -9.21
N ALA A 185 -6.01 6.79 -8.80
CA ALA A 185 -4.93 6.36 -7.94
C ALA A 185 -3.56 6.58 -8.57
N VAL A 186 -3.39 6.24 -9.85
CA VAL A 186 -2.16 6.50 -10.60
C VAL A 186 -1.87 8.00 -10.68
N VAL A 187 -2.87 8.82 -11.00
CA VAL A 187 -2.72 10.28 -11.06
C VAL A 187 -2.31 10.85 -9.70
N LEU A 188 -2.96 10.44 -8.62
CA LEU A 188 -2.62 10.84 -7.27
C LEU A 188 -1.20 10.40 -6.87
N MET A 189 -0.77 9.21 -7.29
CA MET A 189 0.59 8.73 -7.06
C MET A 189 1.62 9.64 -7.76
N VAL A 190 1.36 10.06 -9.00
CA VAL A 190 2.24 10.98 -9.73
C VAL A 190 2.30 12.35 -9.05
N VAL A 191 1.16 12.90 -8.65
CA VAL A 191 1.09 14.16 -7.89
C VAL A 191 1.85 14.03 -6.56
N SER A 192 1.69 12.91 -5.89
CA SER A 192 2.35 12.58 -4.63
C SER A 192 3.88 12.53 -4.75
N VAL A 193 4.40 11.93 -5.82
CA VAL A 193 5.84 11.95 -6.14
C VAL A 193 6.31 13.39 -6.37
N CYS A 194 5.58 14.20 -7.12
CA CYS A 194 5.93 15.60 -7.39
C CYS A 194 6.00 16.44 -6.09
N ILE A 195 5.04 16.26 -5.19
CA ILE A 195 5.04 16.92 -3.87
C ILE A 195 6.24 16.45 -3.04
N SER A 196 6.46 15.13 -2.97
CA SER A 196 7.56 14.54 -2.20
C SER A 196 8.92 15.02 -2.69
N VAL A 197 9.14 15.07 -4.00
CA VAL A 197 10.36 15.60 -4.61
C VAL A 197 10.53 17.09 -4.31
N SER A 198 9.45 17.87 -4.37
CA SER A 198 9.50 19.32 -4.12
C SER A 198 9.83 19.64 -2.67
N VAL A 199 9.28 18.87 -1.72
CA VAL A 199 9.55 19.00 -0.29
C VAL A 199 10.97 18.55 0.05
N PHE A 200 11.39 17.38 -0.47
CA PHE A 200 12.71 16.82 -0.19
C PHE A 200 13.86 17.64 -0.81
N ARG A 201 13.60 18.36 -1.91
CA ARG A 201 14.56 19.31 -2.49
C ARG A 201 14.76 20.57 -1.61
N LYS A 202 13.76 20.95 -0.81
CA LYS A 202 13.80 22.14 0.05
C LYS A 202 14.35 21.87 1.46
N LYS A 203 14.40 20.60 1.88
CA LYS A 203 15.08 20.21 3.13
C LYS A 203 16.58 20.18 2.88
N ASP A 204 17.30 21.18 3.37
CA ASP A 204 18.75 21.08 3.51
C ASP A 204 19.06 20.20 4.72
N LEU A 205 19.87 19.16 4.47
CA LEU A 205 20.51 18.32 5.48
C LEU A 205 21.82 19.01 5.89
#